data_AF-A0A4R7GBX7-F1
#
_entry.id   AF-A0A4R7GBX7-F1
#
_cell.length_a   1.000
_cell.length_b   1.000
_cell.length_c   1.000
_cell.angle_alpha   90.00
_cell.angle_beta   90.00
_cell.angle_gamma   90.00
#
_symmetry.space_group_name_H-M   'P 1'
#
loop_
_entity.id
_entity.type
_entity.pdbx_description
1 polymer ?
#
loop_
_entity_poly.entity_id
_entity_poly.type
_entity_poly.pdbx_seq_one_letter_code
_entity_poly.pdbx_strand_id
1 'polypeptide(L)'
;MTKPGFIQHPWTRQRGDSMRAARVIEHIENEAMHGCGLYYEIYHYRVVCRLLQLLQTLNASDRITLTEEANRRGFTLDEISIKESRQCYSNIIREIRESHY
;
A
#
# COMPACT_ATOMS: atom_id res chain seq x y z
N MET A 1 24.14 8.88 -2.66
CA MET A 1 23.20 8.78 -1.53
C MET A 1 21.86 9.35 -1.99
N THR A 2 20.80 8.55 -2.00
CA THR A 2 19.43 8.99 -2.28
C THR A 2 19.01 10.00 -1.20
N LYS A 3 18.31 11.08 -1.58
CA LYS A 3 17.82 12.08 -0.62
C LYS A 3 16.88 11.41 0.39
N PRO A 4 16.88 11.80 1.68
CA PRO A 4 15.97 11.22 2.66
C PRO A 4 14.51 11.37 2.20
N GLY A 5 13.72 10.30 2.34
CA GLY A 5 12.31 10.26 1.92
C GLY A 5 12.07 10.04 0.42
N PHE A 6 13.12 9.80 -0.38
CA PHE A 6 13.00 9.43 -1.79
C PHE A 6 13.32 7.95 -2.00
N ILE A 7 12.56 7.33 -2.89
CA ILE A 7 12.78 5.97 -3.38
C ILE A 7 12.94 5.98 -4.90
N GLN A 8 13.48 4.90 -5.47
CA GLN A 8 13.46 4.70 -6.91
C GLN A 8 12.03 4.83 -7.46
N HIS A 9 11.87 5.55 -8.56
CA HIS A 9 10.56 5.78 -9.16
C HIS A 9 9.87 4.44 -9.51
N PRO A 10 8.72 4.09 -8.89
CA PRO A 10 8.10 2.77 -9.04
C PRO A 10 7.64 2.42 -10.47
N TRP A 11 7.19 3.45 -11.21
CA TRP A 11 6.55 3.27 -12.52
C TRP A 11 7.43 3.62 -13.72
N THR A 12 8.65 4.09 -13.48
CA THR A 12 9.57 4.54 -14.53
C THR A 12 10.77 3.61 -14.56
N ARG A 13 11.15 3.15 -15.74
CA ARG A 13 12.34 2.31 -15.96
C ARG A 13 13.62 3.11 -16.15
N GLN A 14 13.53 4.44 -16.14
CA GLN A 14 14.68 5.32 -16.28
C GLN A 14 15.54 5.27 -15.02
N ARG A 15 16.78 4.81 -15.20
CA ARG A 15 17.75 4.72 -14.12
C ARG A 15 18.08 6.12 -13.59
N GLY A 16 18.01 6.29 -12.27
CA GLY A 16 18.31 7.54 -11.59
C GLY A 16 17.10 8.44 -11.34
N ASP A 17 15.91 8.06 -11.83
CA ASP A 17 14.68 8.76 -11.45
C ASP A 17 14.23 8.34 -10.04
N SER A 18 13.79 9.32 -9.25
CA SER A 18 13.41 9.12 -7.85
C SER A 18 12.16 9.91 -7.51
N MET A 19 11.31 9.31 -6.69
CA MET A 19 10.06 9.91 -6.24
C MET A 19 10.01 9.91 -4.72
N ARG A 20 9.36 10.92 -4.13
CA ARG A 20 9.09 10.93 -2.70
C ARG A 20 8.22 9.73 -2.33
N ALA A 21 8.62 8.96 -1.34
CA ALA A 21 7.83 7.81 -0.87
C ALA A 21 6.41 8.24 -0.43
N ALA A 22 6.27 9.41 0.18
CA ALA A 22 4.96 10.00 0.48
C ALA A 22 4.05 10.14 -0.77
N ARG A 23 4.59 10.63 -1.90
CA ARG A 23 3.84 10.76 -3.16
C ARG A 23 3.48 9.40 -3.75
N VAL A 24 4.38 8.42 -3.59
CA VAL A 24 4.11 7.05 -4.03
C VAL A 24 2.94 6.45 -3.26
N ILE A 25 2.92 6.63 -1.93
CA ILE A 25 1.82 6.15 -1.10
C ILE A 25 0.51 6.89 -1.44
N GLU A 26 0.52 8.22 -1.61
CA GLU A 26 -0.67 8.98 -2.05
C GLU A 26 -1.26 8.43 -3.34
N HIS A 27 -0.42 8.09 -4.31
CA HIS A 27 -0.88 7.51 -5.56
C HIS A 27 -1.53 6.14 -5.33
N ILE A 28 -0.91 5.28 -4.51
CA ILE A 28 -1.47 3.97 -4.15
C ILE A 28 -2.81 4.11 -3.42
N GLU A 29 -2.93 5.05 -2.49
CA GLU A 29 -4.16 5.35 -1.75
C GLU A 29 -5.29 5.78 -2.71
N ASN A 30 -4.99 6.72 -3.61
CA ASN A 30 -5.96 7.17 -4.61
C ASN A 30 -6.42 6.02 -5.51
N GLU A 31 -5.51 5.19 -6.02
CA GLU A 31 -5.85 4.02 -6.82
C GLU A 31 -6.72 3.01 -6.01
N ALA A 32 -6.36 2.75 -4.76
CA ALA A 32 -7.08 1.80 -3.90
C ALA A 32 -8.51 2.22 -3.57
N MET A 33 -8.77 3.53 -3.50
CA MET A 33 -10.09 4.12 -3.23
C MET A 33 -11.10 3.87 -4.36
N HIS A 34 -10.65 3.65 -5.59
CA HIS A 34 -11.58 3.43 -6.70
C HIS A 34 -12.34 2.10 -6.54
N GLY A 35 -13.67 2.20 -6.39
CA GLY A 35 -14.54 1.02 -6.27
C GLY A 35 -14.45 0.28 -4.94
N CYS A 36 -14.01 0.94 -3.85
CA CYS A 36 -14.16 0.42 -2.49
C CYS A 36 -15.53 0.73 -1.86
N GLY A 37 -16.30 1.67 -2.43
CA GLY A 37 -17.56 2.12 -1.83
C GLY A 37 -17.31 2.77 -0.46
N LEU A 38 -18.21 2.52 0.50
CA LEU A 38 -18.09 2.99 1.89
C LEU A 38 -17.31 2.01 2.80
N TYR A 39 -16.61 1.02 2.22
CA TYR A 39 -15.94 -0.04 2.97
C TYR A 39 -14.45 0.23 3.13
N TYR A 40 -14.07 0.66 4.33
CA TYR A 40 -12.68 0.96 4.69
C TYR A 40 -11.77 -0.28 4.59
N GLU A 41 -12.28 -1.46 4.96
CA GLU A 41 -11.53 -2.71 4.95
C GLU A 41 -11.08 -3.10 3.53
N ILE A 42 -11.88 -2.76 2.52
CA ILE A 42 -11.54 -2.96 1.10
C ILE A 42 -10.41 -2.01 0.70
N TYR A 43 -10.55 -0.73 1.04
CA TYR A 43 -9.52 0.28 0.80
C TYR A 43 -8.19 -0.12 1.46
N HIS A 44 -8.22 -0.40 2.76
CA HIS A 44 -7.04 -0.70 3.56
C HIS A 44 -6.29 -1.92 3.02
N TYR A 45 -7.01 -3.02 2.75
CA TYR A 45 -6.39 -4.23 2.21
C TYR A 45 -5.75 -4.00 0.84
N ARG A 46 -6.39 -3.22 -0.04
CA ARG A 46 -5.82 -2.88 -1.35
C ARG A 46 -4.54 -2.07 -1.22
N VAL A 47 -4.50 -1.07 -0.34
CA VAL A 47 -3.29 -0.30 -0.08
C VAL A 47 -2.16 -1.21 0.42
N VAL A 48 -2.43 -2.03 1.43
CA VAL A 48 -1.46 -2.99 1.98
C VAL A 48 -0.93 -3.92 0.88
N CYS A 49 -1.80 -4.51 0.06
CA CYS A 49 -1.38 -5.37 -1.04
C CYS A 49 -0.48 -4.66 -2.06
N ARG A 50 -0.80 -3.42 -2.44
CA ARG A 50 0.01 -2.65 -3.40
C ARG A 50 1.36 -2.25 -2.82
N LEU A 51 1.41 -1.89 -1.54
CA LEU A 51 2.67 -1.62 -0.84
C LEU A 51 3.56 -2.87 -0.78
N LEU A 52 3.00 -4.03 -0.47
CA LEU A 52 3.75 -5.30 -0.45
C LEU A 52 4.30 -5.67 -1.83
N GLN A 53 3.51 -5.48 -2.89
CA GLN A 53 3.98 -5.69 -4.27
C GLN A 53 5.15 -4.75 -4.60
N LEU A 54 5.04 -3.48 -4.23
CA LEU A 54 6.09 -2.50 -4.46
C LEU A 54 7.38 -2.86 -3.70
N LEU A 55 7.27 -3.26 -2.44
CA LEU A 55 8.42 -3.68 -1.61
C LEU A 55 9.21 -4.86 -2.18
N GLN A 56 8.61 -5.70 -3.03
CA GLN A 56 9.32 -6.80 -3.70
C GLN A 56 10.22 -6.33 -4.85
N THR A 57 9.96 -5.14 -5.39
CA THR A 57 10.69 -4.58 -6.54
C THR A 57 11.79 -3.60 -6.12
N LEU A 58 11.72 -3.08 -4.90
CA LEU A 58 12.63 -2.06 -4.37
C LEU A 58 13.90 -2.68 -3.76
N ASN A 59 14.99 -1.91 -3.80
CA ASN A 59 16.22 -2.24 -3.08
C ASN A 59 16.04 -2.08 -1.56
N ALA A 60 16.99 -2.61 -0.77
CA ALA A 60 16.89 -2.63 0.69
C ALA A 60 16.69 -1.24 1.33
N SER A 61 17.38 -0.20 0.87
CA SER A 61 17.26 1.16 1.42
C SER A 61 15.89 1.80 1.12
N ASP A 62 15.39 1.58 -0.09
CA ASP A 62 14.10 2.11 -0.51
C ASP A 62 12.94 1.39 0.20
N ARG A 63 13.09 0.09 0.48
CA ARG A 63 12.13 -0.68 1.29
C ARG A 63 12.00 -0.12 2.71
N ILE A 64 13.10 0.25 3.35
CA ILE A 64 13.08 0.86 4.69
C ILE A 64 12.36 2.20 4.61
N THR A 65 12.75 3.06 3.67
CA THR A 65 12.15 4.39 3.48
C THR A 65 10.64 4.30 3.24
N LEU A 66 10.19 3.42 2.35
CA LEU A 66 8.77 3.23 2.06
C LEU A 66 8.01 2.69 3.27
N THR A 67 8.57 1.73 4.00
CA THR A 67 7.95 1.15 5.20
C THR A 67 7.78 2.19 6.30
N GLU A 68 8.79 3.04 6.52
CA GLU A 68 8.70 4.13 7.49
C GLU A 68 7.60 5.14 7.13
N GLU A 69 7.53 5.55 5.85
CA GLU A 69 6.46 6.47 5.41
C GLU A 69 5.08 5.81 5.49
N ALA A 70 4.97 4.52 5.18
CA ALA A 70 3.72 3.76 5.30
C ALA A 70 3.24 3.73 6.76
N ASN A 71 4.14 3.45 7.70
CA ASN A 71 3.84 3.49 9.14
C ASN A 71 3.39 4.89 9.59
N ARG A 72 4.04 5.96 9.11
CA ARG A 72 3.62 7.34 9.42
C ARG A 72 2.22 7.69 8.91
N ARG A 73 1.78 7.02 7.84
CA ARG A 73 0.42 7.15 7.27
C ARG A 73 -0.59 6.17 7.87
N GLY A 74 -0.19 5.33 8.82
CA GLY A 74 -1.08 4.37 9.50
C GLY A 74 -1.15 2.99 8.84
N PHE A 75 -0.28 2.68 7.88
CA PHE A 75 -0.20 1.36 7.26
C PHE A 75 0.94 0.54 7.86
N THR A 76 0.60 -0.34 8.79
CA THR A 76 1.56 -1.27 9.39
C THR A 76 1.74 -2.50 8.50
N LEU A 77 2.99 -2.78 8.10
CA LEU A 77 3.34 -3.83 7.12
C LEU A 77 4.00 -5.06 7.76
N ASP A 78 3.67 -5.38 9.01
CA ASP A 78 4.07 -6.63 9.65
C ASP A 78 3.12 -7.79 9.30
N GLU A 79 3.57 -9.03 9.52
CA GLU A 79 2.83 -10.23 9.16
C GLU A 79 1.44 -10.32 9.82
N ILE A 80 1.31 -9.86 11.06
CA ILE A 80 0.05 -9.88 11.81
C ILE A 80 -0.92 -8.89 11.18
N SER A 81 -0.50 -7.63 11.01
CA SER A 81 -1.31 -6.57 10.40
C SER A 81 -1.77 -6.94 8.98
N ILE A 82 -0.91 -7.58 8.19
CA ILE A 82 -1.24 -8.06 6.83
C ILE A 82 -2.30 -9.15 6.88
N LYS A 83 -2.15 -10.12 7.80
CA LYS A 83 -3.10 -11.22 7.96
C LYS A 83 -4.46 -10.71 8.44
N GLU A 84 -4.47 -9.80 9.39
CA GLU A 84 -5.68 -9.13 9.89
C GLU A 84 -6.38 -8.36 8.77
N SER A 85 -5.64 -7.54 8.02
CA SER A 85 -6.22 -6.80 6.89
C SER A 85 -6.85 -7.72 5.84
N ARG A 86 -6.26 -8.88 5.58
CA ARG A 86 -6.84 -9.89 4.67
C ARG A 86 -8.12 -10.50 5.22
N GLN A 87 -8.17 -10.75 6.53
CA GLN A 87 -9.34 -11.31 7.19
C GLN A 87 -10.51 -10.31 7.17
N CYS A 88 -10.25 -9.04 7.54
CA CYS A 88 -11.24 -7.97 7.48
C CYS A 88 -11.83 -7.81 6.07
N TYR A 89 -10.97 -7.79 5.04
CA TYR A 89 -11.41 -7.79 3.65
C TYR A 89 -12.30 -8.99 3.31
N SER A 90 -11.90 -10.19 3.72
CA SER A 90 -12.67 -11.40 3.41
C SER A 90 -14.05 -11.40 4.09
N ASN A 91 -14.12 -10.88 5.32
CA ASN A 91 -15.37 -10.74 6.06
C ASN A 91 -16.32 -9.75 5.37
N ILE A 92 -15.85 -8.55 5.03
CA ILE A 92 -16.72 -7.53 4.45
C ILE A 92 -17.22 -7.94 3.06
N ILE A 93 -16.37 -8.58 2.24
CA ILE A 93 -16.78 -9.09 0.93
C ILE A 93 -17.85 -10.18 1.07
N ARG A 94 -17.74 -11.03 2.10
CA ARG A 94 -18.76 -12.04 2.40
C ARG A 94 -20.09 -11.38 2.82
N GLU A 95 -20.04 -10.41 3.72
CA GLU A 95 -21.24 -9.67 4.18
C GLU A 95 -21.92 -8.91 3.04
N ILE A 96 -21.16 -8.25 2.17
CA ILE A 96 -21.70 -7.57 0.97
C ILE A 96 -22.42 -8.58 0.08
N ARG A 97 -21.80 -9.75 -0.18
CA ARG A 97 -22.42 -10.78 -1.01
C ARG A 97 -23.71 -11.29 -0.38
N GLU A 98 -23.70 -11.58 0.92
CA GLU A 98 -24.88 -12.06 1.66
C GLU A 98 -26.00 -11.01 1.71
N SER A 99 -25.68 -9.72 1.77
CA SER A 99 -26.66 -8.61 1.84
C SER A 99 -27.34 -8.29 0.50
N HIS A 100 -26.82 -8.83 -0.61
CA HIS A 100 -27.40 -8.66 -1.95
C HIS A 100 -28.24 -9.88 -2.40
N TYR A 101 -28.52 -10.81 -1.49
CA TYR A 101 -29.48 -11.92 -1.65
C TYR A 101 -30.64 -11.76 -0.68
#